data_AF-A0A439NR49-F1
#
_entry.id   AF-A0A439NR49-F1
#
_cell.length_a   1.000
_cell.length_b   1.000
_cell.length_c   1.000
_cell.angle_alpha   90.00
_cell.angle_beta   90.00
_cell.angle_gamma   90.00
#
_symmetry.space_group_name_H-M   'P 1'
#
loop_
_entity.id
_entity.type
_entity.pdbx_description
1 polymer ?
#
loop_
_entity_poly.entity_id
_entity_poly.type
_entity_poly.pdbx_seq_one_letter_code
_entity_poly.pdbx_strand_id
1 'polypeptide(L)'
;MSENYDEMYLAIGKALSHWASVERSLCELIQRVVGTPAFLPISAAFYTVKSFSTRLEMTENAILARAGRGSPLWTEWSKVVGPLKDSSKRRNACAHCAVMTRAFGTPQEELVLVDEWLNVARIDRADMKKFKDKQEEKTLTFAEVKTLPDEFDRLTAAVQVVTSFVR
;
A
#
# COMPACT_ATOMS: atom_id res chain seq x y z
N MET A 1 1.46 23.66 15.96
CA MET A 1 1.51 22.18 16.06
C MET A 1 2.83 21.83 16.72
N SER A 2 2.90 20.78 17.54
CA SER A 2 4.20 20.33 18.06
C SER A 2 5.03 19.74 16.90
N GLU A 3 6.35 19.92 16.96
CA GLU A 3 7.33 19.46 15.95
C GLU A 3 7.11 18.00 15.51
N ASN A 4 6.64 17.15 16.43
CA ASN A 4 6.32 15.74 16.18
C ASN A 4 5.21 15.53 15.12
N TYR A 5 4.19 16.40 15.05
CA TYR A 5 3.13 16.26 14.03
C TYR A 5 3.65 16.55 12.62
N ASP A 6 4.49 17.58 12.48
CA ASP A 6 5.07 17.94 11.19
C ASP A 6 5.97 16.82 10.67
N GLU A 7 6.78 16.20 11.54
CA GLU A 7 7.56 15.03 11.15
C GLU A 7 6.69 13.82 10.77
N MET A 8 5.56 13.61 11.46
CA MET A 8 4.63 12.53 11.15
C MET A 8 4.00 12.71 9.78
N TYR A 9 3.50 13.92 9.47
CA TYR A 9 2.96 14.23 8.15
C TYR A 9 4.01 14.14 7.04
N LEU A 10 5.25 14.56 7.32
CA LEU A 10 6.36 14.37 6.39
C LEU A 10 6.63 12.89 6.12
N ALA A 11 6.60 12.03 7.16
CA ALA A 11 6.79 10.60 7.02
C ALA A 11 5.65 9.96 6.19
N ILE A 12 4.39 10.35 6.41
CA ILE A 12 3.25 9.93 5.58
C ILE A 12 3.47 10.34 4.12
N GLY A 13 3.83 11.61 3.86
CA GLY A 13 4.06 12.12 2.51
C GLY A 13 5.17 11.36 1.77
N LYS A 14 6.26 11.04 2.48
CA LYS A 14 7.33 10.18 1.96
C LYS A 14 6.81 8.77 1.63
N ALA A 15 6.12 8.12 2.55
CA ALA A 15 5.56 6.78 2.33
C ALA A 15 4.64 6.76 1.10
N LEU A 16 3.72 7.71 0.95
CA LEU A 16 2.83 7.80 -0.21
C LEU A 16 3.58 8.08 -1.53
N SER A 17 4.63 8.89 -1.48
CA SER A 17 5.48 9.16 -2.65
C SER A 17 6.22 7.92 -3.13
N HIS A 18 6.76 7.12 -2.21
CA HIS A 18 7.43 5.85 -2.55
C HIS A 18 6.44 4.79 -3.03
N TRP A 19 5.21 4.78 -2.49
CA TRP A 19 4.15 3.92 -3.02
C TRP A 19 3.81 4.23 -4.49
N ALA A 20 3.87 5.50 -4.91
CA ALA A 20 3.65 5.87 -6.30
C ALA A 20 4.67 5.20 -7.25
N SER A 21 5.90 4.93 -6.78
CA SER A 21 6.90 4.16 -7.52
C SER A 21 6.50 2.70 -7.68
N VAL A 22 5.87 2.08 -6.67
CA VAL A 22 5.32 0.73 -6.76
C VAL A 22 4.24 0.68 -7.84
N GLU A 23 3.31 1.65 -7.85
CA GLU A 23 2.24 1.71 -8.85
C GLU A 23 2.78 1.95 -10.25
N ARG A 24 3.81 2.80 -10.41
CA ARG A 24 4.49 3.02 -11.70
C ARG A 24 5.14 1.75 -12.21
N SER A 25 5.93 1.06 -11.40
CA SER A 25 6.58 -0.20 -11.78
C SER A 25 5.55 -1.29 -12.13
N LEU A 26 4.41 -1.33 -11.45
CA LEU A 26 3.33 -2.25 -11.78
C LEU A 26 2.66 -1.91 -13.12
N CYS A 27 2.50 -0.61 -13.42
CA CYS A 27 2.02 -0.13 -14.72
C CYS A 27 3.01 -0.47 -15.86
N GLU A 28 4.32 -0.40 -15.61
CA GLU A 28 5.34 -0.81 -16.58
C GLU A 28 5.33 -2.32 -16.82
N LEU A 29 5.15 -3.13 -15.76
CA LEU A 29 5.01 -4.58 -15.87
C LEU A 29 3.83 -4.94 -16.77
N ILE A 30 2.63 -4.41 -16.50
CA ILE A 30 1.44 -4.71 -17.33
C ILE A 30 1.63 -4.26 -18.78
N GLN A 31 2.28 -3.12 -19.02
CA GLN A 31 2.63 -2.67 -20.37
C GLN A 31 3.48 -3.70 -21.11
N ARG A 32 4.57 -4.16 -20.49
CA ARG A 32 5.46 -5.15 -21.12
C ARG A 32 4.75 -6.49 -21.33
N VAL A 33 3.93 -6.91 -20.37
CA VAL A 33 3.19 -8.18 -20.46
C VAL A 33 2.17 -8.15 -21.60
N VAL A 34 1.45 -7.04 -21.77
CA VAL A 34 0.50 -6.89 -22.90
C VAL A 34 1.25 -6.81 -24.23
N GLY A 35 2.47 -6.29 -24.25
CA GLY A 35 3.33 -6.27 -25.45
C GLY A 35 2.86 -5.32 -26.55
N THR A 36 2.03 -4.33 -26.21
CA THR A 36 1.59 -3.29 -27.17
C THR A 36 2.56 -2.11 -27.18
N PRO A 37 2.83 -1.51 -28.35
CA PRO A 37 3.59 -0.26 -28.43
C PRO A 37 2.81 0.94 -27.88
N ALA A 38 1.49 0.83 -27.72
CA ALA A 38 0.64 1.91 -27.25
C ALA A 38 0.70 2.07 -25.72
N PHE A 39 1.67 2.85 -25.24
CA PHE A 39 1.86 3.13 -23.81
C PHE A 39 0.64 3.83 -23.17
N LEU A 40 0.15 4.90 -23.82
CA LEU A 40 -0.86 5.78 -23.23
C LEU A 40 -2.19 5.06 -22.92
N PRO A 41 -2.76 4.22 -23.81
CA PRO A 41 -3.99 3.50 -23.51
C PRO A 41 -3.86 2.53 -22.32
N ILE A 42 -2.73 1.81 -22.18
CA ILE A 42 -2.51 0.93 -21.03
C ILE A 42 -2.40 1.73 -19.74
N SER A 43 -1.61 2.80 -19.76
CA SER A 43 -1.44 3.64 -18.58
C SER A 43 -2.79 4.24 -18.13
N ALA A 44 -3.58 4.75 -19.07
CA ALA A 44 -4.92 5.26 -18.79
C ALA A 44 -5.84 4.17 -18.22
N ALA A 45 -5.87 2.97 -18.81
CA ALA A 45 -6.66 1.85 -18.32
C ALA A 45 -6.21 1.36 -16.93
N PHE A 46 -4.91 1.42 -16.63
CA PHE A 46 -4.37 1.05 -15.32
C PHE A 46 -4.76 2.07 -14.25
N TYR A 47 -4.55 3.36 -14.51
CA TYR A 47 -4.79 4.41 -13.51
C TYR A 47 -6.27 4.78 -13.34
N THR A 48 -7.14 4.50 -14.33
CA THR A 48 -8.59 4.71 -14.16
C THR A 48 -9.21 3.76 -13.12
N VAL A 49 -8.57 2.62 -12.86
CA VAL A 49 -9.01 1.66 -11.83
C VAL A 49 -8.60 2.19 -10.47
N LYS A 50 -9.57 2.47 -9.59
CA LYS A 50 -9.31 3.06 -8.28
C LYS A 50 -8.71 2.08 -7.27
N SER A 51 -9.17 0.82 -7.29
CA SER A 51 -8.71 -0.18 -6.33
C SER A 51 -7.37 -0.78 -6.75
N PHE A 52 -6.39 -0.74 -5.85
CA PHE A 52 -5.11 -1.41 -6.07
C PHE A 52 -5.28 -2.94 -6.20
N SER A 53 -6.24 -3.55 -5.49
CA SER A 53 -6.50 -4.99 -5.61
C SER A 53 -6.94 -5.36 -7.03
N THR A 54 -7.81 -4.56 -7.64
CA THR A 54 -8.26 -4.75 -9.02
C THR A 54 -7.12 -4.56 -10.01
N ARG A 55 -6.21 -3.59 -9.78
CA ARG A 55 -4.99 -3.45 -10.60
C ARG A 55 -4.08 -4.68 -10.50
N LEU A 56 -3.92 -5.27 -9.31
CA LEU A 56 -3.16 -6.51 -9.15
C LEU A 56 -3.81 -7.68 -9.89
N GLU A 57 -5.12 -7.84 -9.80
CA GLU A 57 -5.87 -8.87 -10.55
C GLU A 57 -5.73 -8.69 -12.07
N MET A 58 -5.80 -7.45 -12.55
CA MET A 58 -5.53 -7.14 -13.96
C MET A 58 -4.13 -7.58 -14.39
N THR A 59 -3.10 -7.26 -13.60
CA THR A 59 -1.72 -7.68 -13.87
C THR A 59 -1.58 -9.20 -13.84
N GLU A 60 -2.17 -9.86 -12.84
CA GLU A 60 -2.13 -11.31 -12.69
C GLU A 60 -2.76 -12.02 -13.89
N ASN A 61 -3.95 -11.57 -14.30
CA ASN A 61 -4.64 -12.10 -15.48
C ASN A 61 -3.85 -11.87 -16.78
N ALA A 62 -3.21 -10.70 -16.93
CA ALA A 62 -2.36 -10.41 -18.08
C ALA A 62 -1.15 -11.35 -18.14
N ILE A 63 -0.48 -11.60 -16.99
CA ILE A 63 0.66 -12.53 -16.91
C ILE A 63 0.22 -13.95 -17.25
N LEU A 64 -0.91 -14.40 -16.68
CA LEU A 64 -1.47 -15.72 -16.96
C LEU A 64 -1.81 -15.89 -18.44
N ALA A 65 -2.41 -14.88 -19.07
CA ALA A 65 -2.75 -14.90 -20.48
C ALA A 65 -1.50 -14.95 -21.38
N ARG A 66 -0.42 -14.25 -21.02
CA ARG A 66 0.83 -14.22 -21.81
C ARG A 66 1.66 -15.50 -21.64
N ALA A 67 1.86 -15.95 -20.41
CA ALA A 67 2.93 -16.91 -20.09
C ALA A 67 2.44 -18.19 -19.38
N GLY A 68 1.25 -18.18 -18.78
CA GLY A 68 0.71 -19.31 -18.03
C GLY A 68 1.42 -19.58 -16.68
N ARG A 69 0.81 -20.46 -15.86
CA ARG A 69 1.23 -20.76 -14.47
C ARG A 69 2.59 -21.48 -14.35
N GLY A 70 3.09 -22.10 -15.40
CA GLY A 70 4.37 -22.81 -15.39
C GLY A 70 5.57 -21.94 -15.76
N SER A 71 5.35 -20.69 -16.15
CA SER A 71 6.43 -19.83 -16.65
C SER A 71 7.33 -19.29 -15.54
N PRO A 72 8.62 -19.03 -15.84
CA PRO A 72 9.50 -18.30 -14.91
C PRO A 72 8.90 -16.96 -14.47
N LEU A 73 8.24 -16.23 -15.38
CA LEU A 73 7.54 -14.98 -15.08
C LEU A 73 6.47 -15.16 -13.99
N TRP A 74 5.63 -16.19 -14.10
CA TRP A 74 4.60 -16.49 -13.10
C TRP A 74 5.20 -16.86 -11.74
N THR A 75 6.27 -17.66 -11.75
CA THR A 75 6.97 -18.07 -10.52
C THR A 75 7.49 -16.85 -9.76
N GLU A 76 8.12 -15.89 -10.43
CA GLU A 76 8.59 -14.66 -9.78
C GLU A 76 7.43 -13.76 -9.35
N TRP A 77 6.40 -13.59 -10.18
CA TRP A 77 5.20 -12.81 -9.81
C TRP A 77 4.54 -13.33 -8.53
N SER A 78 4.41 -14.65 -8.39
CA SER A 78 3.76 -15.30 -7.25
C SER A 78 4.46 -15.01 -5.91
N LYS A 79 5.77 -14.73 -5.93
CA LYS A 79 6.53 -14.35 -4.73
C LYS A 79 6.22 -12.91 -4.28
N VAL A 80 5.84 -12.04 -5.20
CA VAL A 80 5.70 -10.60 -4.96
C VAL A 80 4.25 -10.19 -4.71
N VAL A 81 3.26 -10.91 -5.26
CA VAL A 81 1.84 -10.55 -5.15
C VAL A 81 1.31 -10.52 -3.71
N GLY A 82 1.74 -11.45 -2.85
CA GLY A 82 1.37 -11.48 -1.43
C GLY A 82 1.85 -10.21 -0.69
N PRO A 83 3.16 -9.93 -0.70
CA PRO A 83 3.71 -8.70 -0.13
C PRO A 83 3.07 -7.42 -0.65
N LEU A 84 2.73 -7.34 -1.95
CA LEU A 84 2.01 -6.19 -2.52
C LEU A 84 0.60 -6.02 -1.92
N LYS A 85 -0.13 -7.12 -1.72
CA LYS A 85 -1.48 -7.10 -1.11
C LYS A 85 -1.43 -6.61 0.33
N ASP A 86 -0.45 -7.07 1.11
CA ASP A 86 -0.32 -6.65 2.51
C ASP A 86 0.14 -5.20 2.64
N SER A 87 1.11 -4.78 1.82
CA SER A 87 1.62 -3.42 1.80
C SER A 87 0.58 -2.40 1.32
N SER A 88 -0.32 -2.80 0.43
CA SER A 88 -1.48 -1.98 0.01
C SER A 88 -2.39 -1.62 1.19
N LYS A 89 -2.59 -2.53 2.15
CA LYS A 89 -3.37 -2.24 3.37
C LYS A 89 -2.70 -1.15 4.19
N ARG A 90 -1.37 -1.21 4.35
CA ARG A 90 -0.58 -0.20 5.07
C ARG A 90 -0.54 1.14 4.35
N ARG A 91 -0.45 1.14 3.02
CA ARG A 91 -0.64 2.35 2.22
C ARG A 91 -2.01 2.97 2.46
N ASN A 92 -3.07 2.17 2.46
CA ASN A 92 -4.43 2.68 2.68
C ASN A 92 -4.58 3.27 4.08
N ALA A 93 -3.99 2.62 5.09
CA ALA A 93 -3.91 3.20 6.43
C ALA A 93 -3.24 4.58 6.41
N CYS A 94 -2.15 4.77 5.66
CA CYS A 94 -1.51 6.09 5.52
C CYS A 94 -2.34 7.12 4.73
N ALA A 95 -3.02 6.69 3.66
CA ALA A 95 -3.78 7.58 2.78
C ALA A 95 -5.09 8.07 3.40
N HIS A 96 -5.66 7.27 4.31
CA HIS A 96 -6.94 7.52 4.97
C HIS A 96 -6.79 7.60 6.49
N CYS A 97 -5.68 8.15 6.97
CA CYS A 97 -5.45 8.30 8.40
C CYS A 97 -5.92 9.65 8.95
N ALA A 98 -6.22 9.65 10.25
CA ALA A 98 -6.03 10.79 11.11
C ALA A 98 -4.79 10.58 12.00
N VAL A 99 -4.02 11.64 12.23
CA VAL A 99 -2.88 11.64 13.17
C VAL A 99 -3.42 11.98 14.56
N MET A 100 -3.21 11.09 15.53
CA MET A 100 -3.66 11.30 16.91
C MET A 100 -2.53 10.99 17.90
N THR A 101 -2.59 11.65 19.06
CA THR A 101 -1.74 11.29 20.21
C THR A 101 -2.45 10.21 21.03
N ARG A 102 -1.79 9.07 21.24
CA ARG A 102 -2.26 8.02 22.14
C ARG A 102 -1.96 8.43 23.58
N ALA A 103 -2.95 9.01 24.27
CA ALA A 103 -2.81 9.42 25.68
C ALA A 103 -3.30 8.38 26.71
N PHE A 104 -3.60 7.15 26.29
CA PHE A 104 -4.21 6.14 27.17
C PHE A 104 -3.17 5.36 27.99
N GLY A 105 -2.85 5.86 29.18
CA GLY A 105 -2.21 5.08 30.25
C GLY A 105 -0.71 4.83 30.13
N THR A 106 -0.04 5.35 29.09
CA THR A 106 1.42 5.41 29.01
C THR A 106 1.93 6.80 29.35
N PRO A 107 3.05 6.95 30.08
CA PRO A 107 3.64 8.26 30.39
C PRO A 107 4.16 9.03 29.17
N GLN A 108 4.24 8.37 28.01
CA GLN A 108 4.80 8.92 26.78
C GLN A 108 3.68 9.13 25.75
N GLU A 109 3.60 10.35 25.23
CA GLU A 109 2.77 10.72 24.10
C GLU A 109 3.33 10.08 22.82
N GLU A 110 2.69 9.03 22.34
CA GLU A 110 3.03 8.41 21.05
C GLU A 110 2.05 8.87 19.97
N LEU A 111 2.57 9.32 18.82
CA LEU A 111 1.76 9.60 17.64
C LEU A 111 1.43 8.32 16.89
N VAL A 112 0.15 8.14 16.57
CA VAL A 112 -0.37 6.98 15.85
C VAL A 112 -1.27 7.41 14.70
N LEU A 113 -1.31 6.61 13.64
CA LEU A 113 -2.29 6.71 12.56
C LEU A 113 -3.50 5.86 12.89
N VAL A 114 -4.66 6.49 12.96
CA VAL A 114 -5.95 5.80 13.06
C VAL A 114 -6.70 5.94 11.75
N ASP A 115 -7.41 4.88 11.35
CA ASP A 115 -8.27 4.90 10.16
C ASP A 115 -9.38 5.97 10.32
N GLU A 116 -9.51 6.87 9.35
CA GLU A 116 -10.39 8.06 9.37
C GLU A 116 -11.89 7.72 9.59
N TRP A 117 -12.29 6.49 9.26
CA TRP A 117 -13.63 5.96 9.54
C TRP A 117 -13.95 5.77 11.02
N LEU A 118 -12.93 5.86 11.88
CA LEU A 118 -13.06 5.76 13.33
C LEU A 118 -13.51 7.08 13.97
N ASN A 119 -14.05 8.04 13.20
CA ASN A 119 -14.66 9.25 13.73
C ASN A 119 -15.73 8.92 14.79
N VAL A 120 -15.29 9.04 16.04
CA VAL A 120 -15.83 8.49 17.29
C VAL A 120 -17.15 9.15 17.71
N ALA A 121 -17.77 9.97 16.87
CA ALA A 121 -18.90 10.81 17.26
C ALA A 121 -20.19 10.03 17.58
N ARG A 122 -20.24 8.70 17.42
CA ARG A 122 -21.47 7.89 17.58
C ARG A 122 -21.30 6.49 18.19
N ILE A 123 -20.17 6.17 18.82
CA ILE A 123 -19.97 4.83 19.39
C ILE A 123 -20.51 4.82 20.82
N ASP A 124 -21.55 4.01 21.06
CA ASP A 124 -22.06 3.76 22.42
C ASP A 124 -20.94 3.14 23.28
N ARG A 125 -20.95 3.40 24.60
CA ARG A 125 -19.98 2.83 25.55
C ARG A 125 -19.89 1.31 25.46
N ALA A 126 -20.98 0.62 25.11
CA ALA A 126 -20.99 -0.83 24.93
C ALA A 126 -20.15 -1.31 23.72
N ASP A 127 -20.10 -0.52 22.65
CA ASP A 127 -19.31 -0.82 21.45
C ASP A 127 -17.84 -0.41 21.59
N MET A 128 -17.54 0.44 22.58
CA MET A 128 -16.20 0.95 22.85
C MET A 128 -15.17 -0.15 23.18
N LYS A 129 -15.57 -1.27 23.80
CA LYS A 129 -14.67 -2.40 24.09
C LYS A 129 -14.30 -3.18 22.82
N LYS A 130 -15.29 -3.56 22.01
CA LYS A 130 -15.07 -4.22 20.71
C LYS A 130 -14.29 -3.32 19.75
N PHE A 131 -14.50 -2.01 19.88
CA PHE A 131 -13.78 -1.01 19.12
C PHE A 131 -12.31 -0.94 19.51
N LYS A 132 -12.00 -0.96 20.81
CA LYS A 132 -10.62 -0.95 21.31
C LYS A 132 -9.83 -2.15 20.76
N ASP A 133 -10.41 -3.34 20.84
CA ASP A 133 -9.78 -4.57 20.33
C ASP A 133 -9.51 -4.50 18.80
N LYS A 134 -10.45 -3.94 18.03
CA LYS A 134 -10.28 -3.75 16.56
C LYS A 134 -9.31 -2.61 16.19
N GLN A 135 -9.16 -1.61 17.05
CA GLN A 135 -8.32 -0.44 16.78
C GLN A 135 -6.84 -0.76 17.00
N GLU A 136 -6.52 -1.62 17.97
CA GLU A 136 -5.15 -2.10 18.20
C GLU A 136 -4.60 -2.87 16.97
N GLU A 137 -5.46 -3.53 16.20
CA GLU A 137 -5.06 -4.28 15.00
C GLU A 137 -4.77 -3.40 13.77
N LYS A 138 -5.20 -2.12 13.77
CA LYS A 138 -5.18 -1.25 12.58
C LYS A 138 -4.41 0.06 12.73
N THR A 139 -3.76 0.27 13.87
CA THR A 139 -2.99 1.50 14.11
C THR A 139 -1.54 1.34 13.64
N LEU A 140 -1.03 2.32 12.89
CA LEU A 140 0.40 2.39 12.59
C LEU A 140 1.06 3.41 13.53
N THR A 141 2.11 2.99 14.21
CA THR A 141 2.97 3.85 15.03
C THR A 141 3.83 4.75 14.14
N PHE A 142 4.35 5.84 14.71
CA PHE A 142 5.28 6.71 13.98
C PHE A 142 6.53 5.96 13.50
N ALA A 143 7.06 5.04 14.31
CA ALA A 143 8.20 4.20 13.92
C ALA A 143 7.89 3.33 12.70
N GLU A 144 6.71 2.70 12.66
CA GLU A 144 6.29 1.89 11.52
C GLU A 144 6.12 2.73 10.25
N VAL A 145 5.51 3.92 10.34
CA VAL A 145 5.36 4.82 9.18
C VAL A 145 6.71 5.23 8.62
N LYS A 146 7.71 5.49 9.48
CA LYS A 146 9.09 5.82 9.06
C LYS A 146 9.78 4.70 8.26
N THR A 147 9.36 3.45 8.41
CA THR A 147 9.94 2.29 7.69
C THR A 147 9.26 1.97 6.35
N LEU A 148 8.08 2.53 6.10
CA LEU A 148 7.31 2.28 4.87
C LEU A 148 8.04 2.66 3.57
N PRO A 149 8.78 3.78 3.47
CA PRO A 149 9.51 4.11 2.26
C PRO A 149 10.46 2.99 1.81
N ASP A 150 11.27 2.47 2.72
CA ASP A 150 12.23 1.39 2.42
C ASP A 150 11.52 0.09 2.00
N GLU A 151 10.37 -0.20 2.61
CA GLU A 151 9.54 -1.34 2.22
C GLU A 151 8.99 -1.19 0.81
N PHE A 152 8.46 -0.01 0.48
CA PHE A 152 7.93 0.27 -0.84
C PHE A 152 9.03 0.30 -1.91
N ASP A 153 10.25 0.72 -1.56
CA ASP A 153 11.40 0.63 -2.46
C ASP A 153 11.79 -0.83 -2.73
N ARG A 154 11.79 -1.70 -1.71
CA ARG A 154 12.00 -3.15 -1.89
C ARG A 154 10.95 -3.77 -2.81
N LEU A 155 9.68 -3.38 -2.67
CA LEU A 155 8.61 -3.86 -3.54
C LEU A 155 8.75 -3.33 -4.97
N THR A 156 9.13 -2.07 -5.13
CA THR A 156 9.43 -1.48 -6.44
C THR A 156 10.52 -2.28 -7.15
N ALA A 157 11.62 -2.56 -6.45
CA ALA A 157 12.71 -3.38 -6.97
C ALA A 157 12.25 -4.81 -7.30
N ALA A 158 11.44 -5.44 -6.44
CA ALA A 158 10.90 -6.78 -6.68
C ALA A 158 10.01 -6.82 -7.95
N VAL A 159 9.16 -5.82 -8.17
CA VAL A 159 8.34 -5.71 -9.39
C VAL A 159 9.23 -5.51 -10.63
N GLN A 160 10.30 -4.72 -10.52
CA GLN A 160 11.26 -4.55 -11.62
C GLN A 160 12.00 -5.85 -11.95
N VAL A 161 12.35 -6.67 -10.94
CA VAL A 161 12.90 -8.02 -11.16
C VAL A 161 11.91 -8.87 -11.96
N VAL A 162 10.63 -8.93 -11.56
CA VAL A 162 9.59 -9.65 -12.34
C VAL A 162 9.52 -9.12 -13.77
N THR A 163 9.59 -7.81 -13.94
CA THR A 163 9.52 -7.13 -15.25
C THR A 163 10.68 -7.52 -16.17
N SER A 164 11.84 -7.92 -15.63
CA SER A 164 12.98 -8.41 -16.41
C SER A 164 12.76 -9.80 -17.05
N PHE A 165 11.76 -10.57 -16.57
CA PHE A 165 11.40 -11.87 -17.16
C PHE A 165 10.47 -11.74 -18.36
N VAL A 166 9.96 -10.55 -18.65
CA VAL A 166 9.12 -10.30 -19.83
C VAL A 166 10.01 -10.12 -21.04
N ARG A 167 10.16 -11.19 -21.84
CA ARG A 167 10.82 -11.17 -23.15
C ARG A 167 9.85 -10.76 -24.25
#